data_AF-A0A8T3RP70-F1
#
_entry.id   AF-A0A8T3RP70-F1
#
_cell.length_a   1.000
_cell.length_b   1.000
_cell.length_c   1.000
_cell.angle_alpha   90.00
_cell.angle_beta   90.00
_cell.angle_gamma   90.00
#
_symmetry.space_group_name_H-M   'P 1'
#
loop_
_entity.id
_entity.type
_entity.pdbx_description
1 polymer ?
#
loop_
_entity_poly.entity_id
_entity_poly.type
_entity_poly.pdbx_seq_one_letter_code
_entity_poly.pdbx_strand_id
1 'polypeptide(L)'
;MIQRQIGSSTRTICLALIIAAAAIQEVWAVNAGHYDYELEIIKSERILLLKRGAKIEKVFRMASGRGGPGDKHYRGDHRTPVGTYRVVKIKPNSRFHTFLQLNYPNVKDAFYGLRGRMISEYDFDRIVSAQKYHEIPPQNTALGGAIGIHGIGAVTPRKWDIHQNVNWTEGCIALTNEQIDTLRRYVGLGTKVVIAETLASSRSSPSQAQARVRIVKR
;
A
#
# COMPACT_ATOMS: atom_id res chain seq x y z
N MET A 1 65.29 -20.66 -28.71
CA MET A 1 65.13 -19.81 -27.51
C MET A 1 63.87 -18.97 -27.71
N ILE A 2 62.71 -19.43 -27.22
CA ILE A 2 61.41 -18.77 -27.44
C ILE A 2 60.94 -18.24 -26.08
N GLN A 3 61.01 -16.92 -25.91
CA GLN A 3 60.42 -16.21 -24.77
C GLN A 3 58.91 -16.08 -24.99
N ARG A 4 58.10 -16.69 -24.12
CA ARG A 4 56.65 -16.47 -24.05
C ARG A 4 56.38 -15.24 -23.19
N GLN A 5 55.74 -14.21 -23.75
CA GLN A 5 55.18 -13.12 -22.98
C GLN A 5 53.95 -13.61 -22.20
N ILE A 6 53.95 -13.40 -20.88
CA ILE A 6 52.79 -13.62 -20.00
C ILE A 6 52.10 -12.26 -19.85
N GLY A 7 50.93 -12.10 -20.48
CA GLY A 7 50.10 -10.90 -20.35
C GLY A 7 49.37 -10.85 -19.02
N SER A 8 49.49 -9.73 -18.31
CA SER A 8 48.83 -9.46 -17.03
C SER A 8 47.32 -9.29 -17.18
N SER A 9 46.53 -10.26 -16.71
CA SER A 9 45.06 -10.17 -16.64
C SER A 9 44.58 -10.04 -15.19
N THR A 10 45.05 -9.02 -14.48
CA THR A 10 44.61 -8.72 -13.10
C THR A 10 43.81 -7.42 -12.98
N ARG A 11 43.74 -6.60 -14.04
CA ARG A 11 43.00 -5.32 -14.01
C ARG A 11 41.50 -5.45 -14.29
N THR A 12 41.07 -6.48 -15.03
CA THR A 12 39.66 -6.64 -15.43
C THR A 12 38.76 -7.18 -14.31
N ILE A 13 39.33 -7.99 -13.39
CA ILE A 13 38.55 -8.63 -12.31
C ILE A 13 38.15 -7.62 -11.22
N CYS A 14 38.98 -6.62 -10.92
CA CYS A 14 38.66 -5.59 -9.93
C CYS A 14 37.53 -4.65 -10.38
N LEU A 15 37.44 -4.31 -11.68
CA LEU A 15 36.43 -3.37 -12.18
C LEU A 15 35.02 -3.95 -12.12
N ALA A 16 34.85 -5.25 -12.42
CA ALA A 16 33.56 -5.94 -12.35
C ALA A 16 33.03 -6.04 -10.91
N LEU A 17 33.90 -6.25 -9.92
CA LEU A 17 33.51 -6.30 -8.49
C LEU A 17 33.11 -4.92 -7.96
N ILE A 18 33.75 -3.84 -8.40
CA ILE A 18 33.39 -2.47 -8.01
C ILE A 18 32.04 -2.06 -8.62
N ILE A 19 31.77 -2.41 -9.89
CA ILE A 19 30.48 -2.13 -10.53
C ILE A 19 29.35 -2.93 -9.85
N ALA A 20 29.59 -4.21 -9.52
CA ALA A 20 28.62 -5.01 -8.78
C ALA A 20 28.34 -4.42 -7.38
N ALA A 21 29.37 -4.00 -6.65
CA ALA A 21 29.21 -3.37 -5.33
C ALA A 21 28.46 -2.03 -5.39
N ALA A 22 28.73 -1.19 -6.39
CA ALA A 22 28.02 0.08 -6.59
C ALA A 22 26.54 -0.14 -6.96
N ALA A 23 26.25 -1.09 -7.87
CA ALA A 23 24.88 -1.47 -8.21
C ALA A 23 24.12 -2.06 -7.00
N ILE A 24 24.80 -2.82 -6.14
CA ILE A 24 24.23 -3.30 -4.88
C ILE A 24 23.95 -2.12 -3.94
N GLN A 25 24.86 -1.16 -3.77
CA GLN A 25 24.59 0.03 -2.93
C GLN A 25 23.40 0.85 -3.41
N GLU A 26 23.23 1.03 -4.73
CA GLU A 26 22.06 1.73 -5.29
C GLU A 26 20.74 0.98 -5.05
N VAL A 27 20.72 -0.34 -5.25
CA VAL A 27 19.52 -1.16 -4.98
C VAL A 27 19.13 -1.11 -3.50
N TRP A 28 20.11 -1.14 -2.59
CA TRP A 28 19.87 -1.02 -1.16
C TRP A 28 19.40 0.39 -0.78
N ALA A 29 19.96 1.44 -1.36
CA ALA A 29 19.54 2.83 -1.11
C ALA A 29 18.12 3.10 -1.63
N VAL A 30 17.76 2.59 -2.82
CA VAL A 30 16.40 2.68 -3.38
C VAL A 30 15.41 1.93 -2.50
N ASN A 31 15.73 0.70 -2.08
CA ASN A 31 14.87 -0.07 -1.17
C ASN A 31 14.78 0.57 0.22
N ALA A 32 15.88 1.07 0.78
CA ALA A 32 15.92 1.79 2.07
C ALA A 32 15.04 3.05 2.02
N GLY A 33 15.11 3.82 0.93
CA GLY A 33 14.33 5.04 0.75
C GLY A 33 12.81 4.82 0.68
N HIS A 34 12.34 3.61 0.33
CA HIS A 34 10.91 3.27 0.35
C HIS A 34 10.37 3.00 1.77
N TYR A 35 11.24 2.67 2.73
CA TYR A 35 10.83 2.46 4.13
C TYR A 35 10.58 3.76 4.91
N ASP A 36 11.06 4.90 4.40
CA ASP A 36 10.82 6.22 5.00
C ASP A 36 9.40 6.74 4.78
N TYR A 37 8.69 6.16 3.82
CA TYR A 37 7.36 6.59 3.43
C TYR A 37 6.26 5.74 4.05
N GLU A 38 5.20 6.40 4.50
CA GLU A 38 3.95 5.76 4.91
C GLU A 38 2.75 6.42 4.21
N LEU A 39 1.69 5.63 4.04
CA LEU A 39 0.43 6.11 3.51
C LEU A 39 -0.57 6.29 4.63
N GLU A 40 -1.30 7.40 4.59
CA GLU A 40 -2.40 7.65 5.52
C GLU A 40 -3.66 8.00 4.73
N ILE A 41 -4.66 7.13 4.81
CA ILE A 41 -5.93 7.25 4.12
C ILE A 41 -6.97 7.74 5.13
N ILE A 42 -7.70 8.79 4.78
CA ILE A 42 -8.79 9.33 5.58
C ILE A 42 -10.06 9.24 4.75
N LYS A 43 -10.93 8.29 5.12
CA LYS A 43 -12.09 7.91 4.32
C LYS A 43 -13.12 9.04 4.17
N SER A 44 -13.46 9.72 5.27
CA SER A 44 -14.44 10.82 5.28
C SER A 44 -14.06 11.96 4.34
N GLU A 45 -12.76 12.25 4.26
CA GLU A 45 -12.21 13.33 3.43
C GLU A 45 -11.91 12.90 2.00
N ARG A 46 -12.02 11.60 1.68
CA ARG A 46 -11.66 11.05 0.36
C ARG A 46 -10.22 11.39 -0.06
N ILE A 47 -9.29 11.32 0.90
CA ILE A 47 -7.87 11.60 0.65
C ILE A 47 -6.95 10.45 1.05
N LEU A 48 -5.85 10.34 0.31
CA LEU A 48 -4.68 9.55 0.62
C LEU A 48 -3.48 10.49 0.73
N LEU A 49 -2.79 10.47 1.87
CA LEU A 49 -1.59 11.24 2.14
C LEU A 49 -0.37 10.34 1.96
N LEU A 50 0.60 10.79 1.18
CA LEU A 50 1.95 10.23 1.18
C LEU A 50 2.79 11.04 2.18
N LYS A 51 3.32 10.36 3.18
CA LYS A 51 4.07 11.00 4.27
C LYS A 51 5.49 10.46 4.37
N ARG A 52 6.40 11.32 4.82
CA ARG A 52 7.73 10.95 5.28
C ARG A 52 7.87 11.43 6.73
N GLY A 53 7.73 10.52 7.69
CA GLY A 53 7.55 10.88 9.09
C GLY A 53 6.37 11.84 9.31
N ALA A 54 6.63 13.01 9.89
CA ALA A 54 5.60 14.04 10.12
C ALA A 54 5.28 14.89 8.87
N LYS A 55 6.13 14.86 7.83
CA LYS A 55 5.95 15.69 6.64
C LYS A 55 4.96 15.04 5.67
N ILE A 56 4.03 15.84 5.15
CA ILE A 56 3.14 15.45 4.05
C ILE A 56 3.83 15.83 2.74
N GLU A 57 4.13 14.84 1.91
CA GLU A 57 4.84 15.02 0.65
C GLU A 57 3.86 15.20 -0.51
N LYS A 58 2.76 14.43 -0.50
CA LYS A 58 1.70 14.53 -1.51
C LYS A 58 0.34 14.22 -0.91
N VAL A 59 -0.69 14.83 -1.50
CA VAL A 59 -2.10 14.56 -1.22
C VAL A 59 -2.75 14.09 -2.51
N PHE A 60 -3.46 12.97 -2.43
CA PHE A 60 -4.20 12.39 -3.54
C PHE A 60 -5.66 12.31 -3.16
N ARG A 61 -6.53 12.75 -4.07
CA ARG A 61 -7.95 12.46 -3.97
C ARG A 61 -8.18 10.98 -4.29
N MET A 62 -9.08 10.34 -3.56
CA MET A 62 -9.33 8.91 -3.71
C MET A 62 -10.82 8.56 -3.67
N ALA A 63 -11.15 7.37 -4.13
CA ALA A 63 -12.45 6.75 -3.93
C ALA A 63 -12.27 5.49 -3.09
N SER A 64 -13.09 5.33 -2.05
CA SER A 64 -13.10 4.13 -1.20
C SER A 64 -14.23 3.18 -1.58
N GLY A 65 -14.41 2.14 -0.76
CA GLY A 65 -15.54 1.23 -0.83
C GLY A 65 -16.88 1.95 -0.76
N ARG A 66 -17.86 1.49 -1.55
CA ARG A 66 -19.21 2.06 -1.60
C ARG A 66 -20.09 1.71 -0.39
N GLY A 67 -19.63 0.82 0.49
CA GLY A 67 -20.36 0.35 1.68
C GLY A 67 -20.54 1.40 2.80
N GLY A 68 -20.18 2.66 2.51
CA GLY A 68 -20.30 3.79 3.44
C GLY A 68 -19.22 3.84 4.52
N PRO A 69 -19.42 4.72 5.51
CA PRO A 69 -18.55 4.85 6.68
C PRO A 69 -18.45 3.57 7.51
N GLY A 70 -17.36 3.45 8.26
CA GLY A 70 -17.15 2.38 9.23
C GLY A 70 -16.24 1.25 8.73
N ASP A 71 -15.87 0.37 9.65
CA ASP A 71 -14.93 -0.70 9.38
C ASP A 71 -15.53 -1.79 8.47
N LYS A 72 -14.64 -2.50 7.78
CA LYS A 72 -14.98 -3.70 7.04
C LYS A 72 -15.13 -4.87 8.02
N HIS A 73 -16.21 -5.63 7.87
CA HIS A 73 -16.54 -6.76 8.73
C HIS A 73 -16.58 -8.08 7.95
N TYR A 74 -17.06 -8.08 6.70
CA TYR A 74 -17.18 -9.30 5.92
C TYR A 74 -17.09 -9.08 4.40
N ARG A 75 -16.89 -10.17 3.66
CA ARG A 75 -16.92 -10.17 2.19
C ARG A 75 -18.28 -9.70 1.70
N GLY A 76 -18.29 -8.68 0.84
CA GLY A 76 -19.52 -8.16 0.24
C GLY A 76 -20.19 -7.01 1.01
N ASP A 77 -19.66 -6.58 2.16
CA ASP A 77 -20.13 -5.33 2.80
C ASP A 77 -19.70 -4.05 2.04
N HIS A 78 -18.85 -4.21 1.03
CA HIS A 78 -18.29 -3.15 0.18
C HIS A 78 -17.57 -2.03 0.95
N ARG A 79 -17.17 -2.27 2.19
CA ARG A 79 -16.44 -1.28 3.01
C ARG A 79 -14.94 -1.41 2.84
N THR A 80 -14.26 -0.27 2.94
CA THR A 80 -12.80 -0.22 3.08
C THR A 80 -12.43 -0.36 4.55
N PRO A 81 -11.55 -1.31 4.93
CA PRO A 81 -11.20 -1.57 6.32
C PRO A 81 -10.51 -0.36 6.97
N VAL A 82 -10.62 -0.26 8.30
CA VAL A 82 -9.99 0.77 9.13
C VAL A 82 -8.95 0.09 10.04
N GLY A 83 -7.69 0.48 9.90
CA GLY A 83 -6.62 -0.18 10.64
C GLY A 83 -5.24 0.16 10.10
N THR A 84 -4.25 -0.61 10.53
CA THR A 84 -2.88 -0.52 10.01
C THR A 84 -2.57 -1.77 9.21
N TYR A 85 -2.10 -1.54 7.99
CA TYR A 85 -1.78 -2.56 6.99
C TYR A 85 -0.41 -2.29 6.38
N ARG A 86 0.03 -3.19 5.51
CA ARG A 86 1.24 -3.07 4.70
C ARG A 86 1.00 -3.55 3.29
N VAL A 87 1.72 -2.98 2.34
CA VAL A 87 1.76 -3.48 0.96
C VAL A 87 2.50 -4.81 0.94
N VAL A 88 1.85 -5.87 0.46
CA VAL A 88 2.41 -7.25 0.39
C VAL A 88 2.55 -7.78 -1.02
N LYS A 89 1.93 -7.13 -2.01
CA LYS A 89 2.08 -7.49 -3.41
C LYS A 89 1.91 -6.27 -4.30
N ILE A 90 2.74 -6.16 -5.33
CA ILE A 90 2.66 -5.10 -6.33
C ILE A 90 2.40 -5.78 -7.68
N LYS A 91 1.31 -5.39 -8.34
CA LYS A 91 0.97 -5.84 -9.69
C LYS A 91 0.99 -4.63 -10.62
N PRO A 92 2.11 -4.39 -11.33
CA PRO A 92 2.27 -3.18 -12.14
C PRO A 92 1.35 -3.12 -13.35
N ASN A 93 1.02 -4.28 -13.92
CA ASN A 93 0.21 -4.43 -15.11
C ASN A 93 -1.02 -5.26 -14.74
N SER A 94 -2.11 -4.57 -14.38
CA SER A 94 -3.37 -5.19 -14.00
C SER A 94 -4.52 -4.54 -14.77
N ARG A 95 -5.72 -5.14 -14.71
CA ARG A 95 -6.93 -4.51 -15.26
C ARG A 95 -7.26 -3.15 -14.63
N PHE A 96 -6.63 -2.82 -13.50
CA PHE A 96 -6.77 -1.57 -12.76
C PHE A 96 -5.56 -0.65 -12.93
N HIS A 97 -4.82 -0.79 -14.04
CA HIS A 97 -3.50 -0.16 -14.22
C HIS A 97 -2.49 -0.78 -13.26
N THR A 98 -2.29 -0.21 -12.08
CA THR A 98 -1.53 -0.83 -10.97
C THR A 98 -2.46 -1.37 -9.90
N PHE A 99 -2.10 -2.49 -9.25
CA PHE A 99 -2.70 -2.93 -7.99
C PHE A 99 -1.66 -3.18 -6.90
N LEU A 100 -1.76 -2.45 -5.78
CA LEU A 100 -0.94 -2.59 -4.57
C LEU A 100 -1.78 -3.32 -3.50
N GLN A 101 -1.53 -4.62 -3.30
CA GLN A 101 -2.29 -5.44 -2.36
C GLN A 101 -1.86 -5.15 -0.92
N LEU A 102 -2.83 -5.02 -0.01
CA LEU A 102 -2.60 -4.92 1.43
C LEU A 102 -2.68 -6.29 2.11
N ASN A 103 -2.04 -6.43 3.28
CA ASN A 103 -2.14 -7.60 4.16
C ASN A 103 -3.47 -7.67 4.95
N TYR A 104 -4.58 -7.27 4.34
CA TYR A 104 -5.91 -7.49 4.91
C TYR A 104 -6.34 -8.95 4.67
N PRO A 105 -6.97 -9.63 5.65
CA PRO A 105 -7.24 -9.18 7.01
C PRO A 105 -6.01 -9.22 7.95
N ASN A 106 -5.93 -8.32 8.93
CA ASN A 106 -4.94 -8.33 10.00
C ASN A 106 -5.49 -8.97 11.30
N VAL A 107 -4.70 -8.97 12.38
CA VAL A 107 -5.08 -9.56 13.68
C VAL A 107 -6.33 -8.89 14.28
N LYS A 108 -6.47 -7.57 14.16
CA LYS A 108 -7.66 -6.83 14.61
C LYS A 108 -8.90 -7.31 13.85
N ASP A 109 -8.80 -7.41 12.52
CA ASP A 109 -9.89 -7.87 11.66
C ASP A 109 -10.30 -9.30 12.01
N ALA A 110 -9.33 -10.18 12.22
CA ALA A 110 -9.56 -11.56 12.65
C ALA A 110 -10.25 -11.64 14.01
N PHE A 111 -9.83 -10.83 14.99
CA PHE A 111 -10.45 -10.79 16.31
C PHE A 111 -11.94 -10.41 16.24
N TYR A 112 -12.27 -9.35 15.50
CA TYR A 112 -13.68 -8.98 15.32
C TYR A 112 -14.46 -10.02 14.50
N GLY A 113 -13.80 -10.65 13.53
CA GLY A 113 -14.35 -11.78 12.78
C GLY A 113 -14.75 -12.96 13.66
N LEU A 114 -13.82 -13.39 14.53
CA LEU A 114 -14.04 -14.51 15.45
C LEU A 114 -15.11 -14.17 16.48
N ARG A 115 -15.01 -12.99 17.11
CA ARG A 115 -16.02 -12.52 18.08
C ARG A 115 -17.40 -12.41 17.46
N GLY A 116 -17.49 -11.98 16.21
CA GLY A 116 -18.73 -11.90 15.43
C GLY A 116 -19.20 -13.25 14.85
N ARG A 117 -18.50 -14.36 15.13
CA ARG A 117 -18.78 -15.70 14.58
C ARG A 117 -18.77 -15.76 13.05
N MET A 118 -18.05 -14.86 12.40
CA MET A 118 -17.91 -14.81 10.93
C MET A 118 -16.81 -15.74 10.44
N ILE A 119 -15.77 -15.95 11.24
CA ILE A 119 -14.69 -16.90 10.96
C ILE A 119 -14.55 -17.90 12.11
N SER A 120 -13.99 -19.07 11.79
CA SER A 120 -13.64 -20.09 12.79
C SER A 120 -12.35 -19.73 13.51
N GLU A 121 -12.07 -20.42 14.63
CA GLU A 121 -10.76 -20.37 15.29
C GLU A 121 -9.63 -20.77 14.34
N TYR A 122 -9.86 -21.77 13.48
CA TYR A 122 -8.90 -22.18 12.46
C TYR A 122 -8.55 -21.04 11.48
N ASP A 123 -9.55 -20.29 11.00
CA ASP A 123 -9.28 -19.13 10.14
C ASP A 123 -8.57 -18.01 10.91
N PHE A 124 -8.94 -17.79 12.17
CA PHE A 124 -8.27 -16.83 13.05
C PHE A 124 -6.78 -17.16 13.21
N ASP A 125 -6.44 -18.40 13.55
CA ASP A 125 -5.07 -18.86 13.74
C ASP A 125 -4.22 -18.73 12.47
N ARG A 126 -4.82 -19.00 11.30
CA ARG A 126 -4.15 -18.81 10.01
C ARG A 126 -3.86 -17.33 9.73
N ILE A 127 -4.78 -16.42 10.07
CA ILE A 127 -4.55 -14.97 9.90
C ILE A 127 -3.46 -14.50 10.88
N VAL A 128 -3.52 -14.91 12.14
CA VAL A 128 -2.51 -14.56 13.16
C VAL A 128 -1.13 -15.10 12.78
N SER A 129 -1.06 -16.36 12.34
CA SER A 129 0.18 -16.99 11.90
C SER A 129 0.77 -16.26 10.68
N ALA A 130 -0.05 -15.96 9.68
CA ALA A 130 0.41 -15.20 8.51
C ALA A 130 0.97 -13.82 8.90
N GLN A 131 0.32 -13.11 9.84
CA GLN A 131 0.84 -11.82 10.33
C GLN A 131 2.15 -11.98 11.09
N LYS A 132 2.29 -13.02 11.91
CA LYS A 132 3.51 -13.34 12.68
C LYS A 132 4.69 -13.65 11.75
N TYR A 133 4.46 -14.40 10.67
CA TYR A 133 5.49 -14.81 9.73
C TYR A 133 5.60 -13.90 8.49
N HIS A 134 4.95 -12.73 8.50
CA HIS A 134 4.95 -11.76 7.40
C HIS A 134 4.47 -12.33 6.05
N GLU A 135 3.60 -13.32 6.10
CA GLU A 135 2.96 -13.92 4.93
C GLU A 135 1.67 -13.18 4.55
N ILE A 136 1.14 -13.50 3.37
CA ILE A 136 -0.17 -13.00 2.95
C ILE A 136 -1.24 -13.80 3.70
N PRO A 137 -2.11 -13.16 4.51
CA PRO A 137 -3.19 -13.86 5.21
C PRO A 137 -4.16 -14.52 4.22
N PRO A 138 -4.93 -15.54 4.65
CA PRO A 138 -5.95 -16.16 3.80
C PRO A 138 -6.88 -15.12 3.16
N GLN A 139 -7.02 -15.17 1.83
CA GLN A 139 -7.79 -14.17 1.05
C GLN A 139 -9.22 -14.65 0.71
N ASN A 140 -9.58 -15.85 1.17
CA ASN A 140 -10.80 -16.56 0.85
C ASN A 140 -11.70 -16.84 2.06
N THR A 141 -11.42 -16.24 3.23
CA THR A 141 -12.30 -16.35 4.40
C THR A 141 -13.55 -15.48 4.24
N ALA A 142 -14.47 -15.59 5.21
CA ALA A 142 -15.66 -14.75 5.31
C ALA A 142 -15.33 -13.26 5.48
N LEU A 143 -14.15 -12.89 5.98
CA LEU A 143 -13.72 -11.49 6.08
C LEU A 143 -13.41 -10.88 4.70
N GLY A 144 -13.23 -11.71 3.68
CA GLY A 144 -12.80 -11.27 2.36
C GLY A 144 -11.28 -11.26 2.20
N GLY A 145 -10.83 -10.51 1.20
CA GLY A 145 -9.42 -10.41 0.83
C GLY A 145 -9.27 -9.50 -0.38
N ALA A 146 -8.07 -9.46 -0.96
CA ALA A 146 -7.71 -8.67 -2.12
C ALA A 146 -8.05 -7.17 -1.98
N ILE A 147 -7.94 -6.64 -0.75
CA ILE A 147 -8.01 -5.20 -0.51
C ILE A 147 -6.68 -4.58 -0.89
N GLY A 148 -6.74 -3.47 -1.62
CA GLY A 148 -5.55 -2.83 -2.17
C GLY A 148 -5.79 -1.38 -2.54
N ILE A 149 -4.72 -0.75 -3.03
CA ILE A 149 -4.73 0.57 -3.67
C ILE A 149 -4.53 0.35 -5.17
N HIS A 150 -5.38 0.94 -6.02
CA HIS A 150 -5.30 0.74 -7.47
C HIS A 150 -5.66 1.97 -8.30
N GLY A 151 -5.33 1.95 -9.59
CA GLY A 151 -5.76 2.96 -10.56
C GLY A 151 -7.19 2.71 -11.07
N ILE A 152 -7.71 3.58 -11.92
CA ILE A 152 -9.03 3.39 -12.56
C ILE A 152 -8.99 2.21 -13.55
N GLY A 153 -7.82 1.94 -14.14
CA GLY A 153 -7.68 1.00 -15.26
C GLY A 153 -8.10 1.65 -16.57
N ALA A 154 -8.86 0.93 -17.41
CA ALA A 154 -9.41 1.52 -18.63
C ALA A 154 -10.36 2.68 -18.32
N VAL A 155 -9.95 3.90 -18.69
CA VAL A 155 -10.66 5.15 -18.41
C VAL A 155 -11.67 5.43 -19.54
N THR A 156 -12.89 5.79 -19.15
CA THR A 156 -13.93 6.35 -20.02
C THR A 156 -14.45 7.63 -19.37
N PRO A 157 -15.10 8.56 -20.10
CA PRO A 157 -15.69 9.76 -19.50
C PRO A 157 -16.58 9.46 -18.29
N ARG A 158 -17.43 8.42 -18.40
CA ARG A 158 -18.29 7.95 -17.30
C ARG A 158 -17.50 7.45 -16.09
N LYS A 159 -16.46 6.64 -16.29
CA LYS A 159 -15.63 6.15 -15.17
C LYS A 159 -14.85 7.27 -14.51
N TRP A 160 -14.40 8.25 -15.29
CA TRP A 160 -13.72 9.43 -14.78
C TRP A 160 -14.65 10.22 -13.85
N ASP A 161 -15.86 10.53 -14.32
CA ASP A 161 -16.88 11.20 -13.52
C ASP A 161 -17.22 10.44 -12.22
N ILE A 162 -17.45 9.11 -12.33
CA ILE A 162 -17.70 8.27 -11.15
C ILE A 162 -16.53 8.34 -10.16
N HIS A 163 -15.29 8.26 -10.62
CA HIS A 163 -14.12 8.35 -9.75
C HIS A 163 -14.01 9.73 -9.08
N GLN A 164 -14.35 10.79 -9.81
CA GLN A 164 -14.40 12.14 -9.25
C GLN A 164 -15.53 12.29 -8.23
N ASN A 165 -16.68 11.65 -8.39
CA ASN A 165 -17.83 12.04 -7.58
C ASN A 165 -18.25 11.01 -6.54
N VAL A 166 -17.86 9.74 -6.70
CA VAL A 166 -18.46 8.63 -5.96
C VAL A 166 -17.41 7.69 -5.35
N ASN A 167 -17.68 7.17 -4.16
CA ASN A 167 -16.99 6.01 -3.61
C ASN A 167 -17.57 4.75 -4.25
N TRP A 168 -16.83 4.11 -5.16
CA TRP A 168 -17.38 3.09 -6.06
C TRP A 168 -16.77 1.69 -5.88
N THR A 169 -15.68 1.57 -5.13
CA THR A 169 -14.96 0.28 -5.06
C THR A 169 -15.74 -0.74 -4.22
N GLU A 170 -15.29 -1.99 -4.26
CA GLU A 170 -15.78 -3.08 -3.41
C GLU A 170 -15.12 -3.11 -2.01
N GLY A 171 -14.30 -2.11 -1.70
CA GLY A 171 -13.51 -2.03 -0.46
C GLY A 171 -12.05 -1.63 -0.68
N CYS A 172 -11.57 -1.60 -1.92
CA CYS A 172 -10.26 -1.05 -2.27
C CYS A 172 -10.23 0.49 -2.18
N ILE A 173 -9.04 1.06 -2.34
CA ILE A 173 -8.83 2.49 -2.52
C ILE A 173 -8.43 2.72 -3.98
N ALA A 174 -9.23 3.50 -4.70
CA ALA A 174 -8.94 3.86 -6.09
C ALA A 174 -8.33 5.27 -6.15
N LEU A 175 -7.31 5.42 -6.98
CA LEU A 175 -6.70 6.67 -7.44
C LEU A 175 -6.85 6.78 -8.96
N THR A 176 -6.52 7.92 -9.56
CA THR A 176 -6.30 7.96 -11.01
C THR A 176 -5.05 7.15 -11.38
N ASN A 177 -4.93 6.79 -12.67
CA ASN A 177 -3.76 6.04 -13.14
C ASN A 177 -2.46 6.84 -12.94
N GLU A 178 -2.48 8.15 -13.22
CA GLU A 178 -1.34 9.05 -13.06
C GLU A 178 -0.95 9.23 -11.58
N GLN A 179 -1.95 9.29 -10.70
CA GLN A 179 -1.75 9.40 -9.26
C GLN A 179 -1.10 8.13 -8.70
N ILE A 180 -1.58 6.94 -9.08
CA ILE A 180 -0.96 5.70 -8.61
C ILE A 180 0.43 5.49 -9.19
N ASP A 181 0.69 5.91 -10.43
CA ASP A 181 2.05 5.89 -10.99
C ASP A 181 2.99 6.81 -10.22
N THR A 182 2.49 7.98 -9.80
CA THR A 182 3.22 8.89 -8.92
C THR A 182 3.47 8.27 -7.55
N LEU A 183 2.45 7.64 -6.95
CA LEU A 183 2.55 7.00 -5.65
C LEU A 183 3.60 5.88 -5.63
N ARG A 184 3.65 5.06 -6.69
CA ARG A 184 4.55 3.91 -6.81
C ARG A 184 6.04 4.25 -6.80
N ARG A 185 6.41 5.51 -7.09
CA ARG A 185 7.81 5.96 -6.98
C ARG A 185 8.32 6.03 -5.54
N TYR A 186 7.42 5.91 -4.55
CA TYR A 186 7.73 6.04 -3.13
C TYR A 186 7.32 4.82 -2.31
N VAL A 187 6.52 3.91 -2.89
CA VAL A 187 5.84 2.83 -2.16
C VAL A 187 6.36 1.48 -2.66
N GLY A 188 6.88 0.67 -1.72
CA GLY A 188 7.38 -0.67 -1.96
C GLY A 188 6.67 -1.73 -1.12
N LEU A 189 7.19 -2.96 -1.15
CA LEU A 189 6.75 -4.02 -0.24
C LEU A 189 7.07 -3.62 1.21
N GLY A 190 6.14 -3.88 2.12
CA GLY A 190 6.26 -3.53 3.54
C GLY A 190 5.87 -2.09 3.89
N THR A 191 5.72 -1.19 2.91
CA THR A 191 5.26 0.20 3.14
C THR A 191 3.97 0.18 3.97
N LYS A 192 4.01 0.94 5.07
CA LYS A 192 2.91 1.02 6.03
C LYS A 192 1.76 1.84 5.45
N VAL A 193 0.55 1.34 5.63
CA VAL A 193 -0.69 1.97 5.20
C VAL A 193 -1.63 2.06 6.39
N VAL A 194 -1.89 3.26 6.86
CA VAL A 194 -2.88 3.54 7.91
C VAL A 194 -4.16 3.97 7.23
N ILE A 195 -5.28 3.29 7.53
CA ILE A 195 -6.60 3.66 7.05
C ILE A 195 -7.43 4.08 8.26
N ALA A 196 -7.89 5.33 8.25
CA ALA A 196 -8.71 5.94 9.28
C ALA A 196 -10.06 6.36 8.71
N GLU A 197 -11.09 6.39 9.55
CA GLU A 197 -12.41 6.88 9.13
C GLU A 197 -12.40 8.40 8.99
N THR A 198 -11.93 9.09 10.03
CA THR A 198 -11.86 10.55 10.13
C THR A 198 -10.45 11.03 10.47
N LEU A 199 -10.18 12.32 10.26
CA LEU A 199 -8.95 12.99 10.71
C LEU A 199 -8.71 12.83 12.23
N ALA A 200 -9.77 12.85 13.04
CA ALA A 200 -9.65 12.69 14.49
C ALA A 200 -9.27 11.26 14.90
N SER A 201 -9.73 10.26 14.14
CA SER A 201 -9.37 8.85 14.36
C SER A 201 -8.00 8.48 13.78
N SER A 202 -7.41 9.35 12.96
CA SER A 202 -6.07 9.17 12.41
C SER A 202 -5.03 9.57 13.47
N ARG A 203 -3.85 8.92 13.50
CA ARG A 203 -2.85 9.05 14.59
C ARG A 203 -2.15 10.43 14.65
N SER A 204 -2.82 11.52 14.33
CA SER A 204 -2.27 12.87 14.38
C SER A 204 -2.46 13.55 15.73
N SER A 205 -1.38 14.17 16.21
CA SER A 205 -1.42 15.20 17.26
C SER A 205 -2.36 16.37 16.86
N PRO A 206 -3.06 17.03 17.80
CA PRO A 206 -3.98 18.15 17.51
C PRO A 206 -3.40 19.27 16.64
N SER A 207 -2.09 19.54 16.74
CA SER A 207 -1.41 20.56 15.91
C SER A 207 -1.28 20.14 14.43
N GLN A 208 -1.15 18.84 14.16
CA GLN A 208 -1.08 18.30 12.80
C GLN A 208 -2.47 18.21 12.14
N ALA A 209 -3.53 18.05 12.93
CA ALA A 209 -4.90 18.08 12.43
C ALA A 209 -5.25 19.46 11.83
N GLN A 210 -4.87 20.56 12.48
CA GLN A 210 -5.13 21.92 11.99
C GLN A 210 -4.38 22.26 10.70
N ALA A 211 -3.12 21.83 10.56
CA ALA A 211 -2.37 22.00 9.31
C ALA A 211 -2.97 21.20 8.14
N ARG A 212 -3.51 20.01 8.41
CA ARG A 212 -4.19 19.16 7.42
C ARG A 212 -5.52 19.73 6.95
N VAL A 213 -6.32 20.28 7.85
CA VAL A 213 -7.60 20.93 7.50
C VAL A 213 -7.38 22.07 6.50
N ARG A 214 -6.28 22.81 6.60
CA ARG A 214 -5.92 23.87 5.62
C ARG A 214 -5.51 23.32 4.24
N ILE A 215 -4.92 22.13 4.18
CA ILE A 215 -4.49 21.49 2.94
C ILE A 215 -5.69 20.87 2.19
N VAL A 216 -6.68 20.33 2.91
CA VAL A 216 -7.89 19.73 2.32
C VAL A 216 -8.88 20.79 1.81
N LYS A 217 -8.84 22.01 2.37
CA LYS A 217 -9.74 23.13 2.01
C LYS A 217 -9.22 24.04 0.88
N ARG A 218 -8.07 23.72 0.27
CA ARG A 218 -7.52 24.40 -0.90
C ARG A 218 -7.63 23.49 -2.12
#